data_AF-A0A4Q2D326-F1
#
_entry.id   AF-A0A4Q2D326-F1
#
_cell.length_a   1.000
_cell.length_b   1.000
_cell.length_c   1.000
_cell.angle_alpha   90.00
_cell.angle_beta   90.00
_cell.angle_gamma   90.00
#
_symmetry.space_group_name_H-M   'P 1'
#
loop_
_entity.id
_entity.type
_entity.pdbx_description
1 polymer ?
#
loop_
_entity_poly.entity_id
_entity_poly.type
_entity_poly.pdbx_seq_one_letter_code
_entity_poly.pdbx_strand_id
1 'polypeptide(L)'
;MKEELSTNSIRKINSTLISSLAEATRTSYGAGLLRFTEYCDREEVSELRRMPASSFLLSGFVAEFSATVSGSTINSWMSGIRAWHVLNNSPWHGGDEFVSQVKKGAMKLSPPSSKRPPRNPVTLEHMIALQRSIDPLSSFDIAVWALASLAFWGCCRLGELAVKSENSFDPIYNADRFVPPQRTA
;
A
#
# COMPACT_ATOMS: atom_id res chain seq x y z
N MET A 1 -26.16 -9.65 22.07
CA MET A 1 -27.22 -8.70 21.69
C MET A 1 -27.00 -8.36 20.23
N LYS A 2 -27.76 -8.94 19.29
CA LYS A 2 -27.71 -8.53 17.89
C LYS A 2 -28.53 -7.25 17.81
N GLU A 3 -27.90 -6.11 17.61
CA GLU A 3 -28.62 -4.88 17.32
C GLU A 3 -29.29 -5.05 15.95
N GLU A 4 -30.62 -4.98 15.91
CA GLU A 4 -31.37 -5.07 14.65
C GLU A 4 -31.35 -3.71 13.96
N LEU A 5 -30.29 -3.45 13.18
CA LEU A 5 -30.20 -2.29 12.30
C LEU A 5 -30.92 -2.54 10.98
N SER A 6 -31.50 -1.47 10.41
CA SER A 6 -32.04 -1.51 9.05
C SER A 6 -30.94 -1.81 8.02
N THR A 7 -31.29 -2.46 6.91
CA THR A 7 -30.37 -2.75 5.80
C THR A 7 -29.71 -1.48 5.24
N ASN A 8 -30.43 -0.35 5.24
CA ASN A 8 -29.89 0.94 4.82
C ASN A 8 -28.81 1.45 5.77
N SER A 9 -29.00 1.28 7.08
CA SER A 9 -27.99 1.64 8.08
C SER A 9 -26.74 0.76 7.92
N ILE A 10 -26.92 -0.54 7.71
CA ILE A 10 -25.80 -1.49 7.46
C ILE A 10 -25.02 -1.08 6.21
N ARG A 11 -25.70 -0.75 5.10
CA ARG A 11 -25.04 -0.27 3.88
C ARG A 11 -24.24 1.01 4.12
N LYS A 12 -24.82 1.98 4.85
CA LYS A 12 -24.13 3.23 5.21
C LYS A 12 -22.89 2.98 6.06
N ILE A 13 -22.99 2.10 7.06
CA ILE A 13 -21.84 1.70 7.89
C ILE A 13 -20.74 1.11 7.01
N ASN A 14 -21.09 0.16 6.13
CA ASN A 14 -20.12 -0.46 5.24
C ASN A 14 -19.48 0.54 4.27
N SER A 15 -20.25 1.47 3.68
CA SER A 15 -19.68 2.50 2.80
C SER A 15 -18.73 3.42 3.54
N THR A 16 -19.08 3.84 4.77
CA THR A 16 -18.22 4.70 5.59
C THR A 16 -16.95 3.96 6.00
N LEU A 17 -17.05 2.69 6.40
CA LEU A 17 -15.91 1.85 6.73
C LEU A 17 -14.98 1.66 5.52
N ILE A 18 -15.52 1.37 4.34
CA ILE A 18 -14.72 1.21 3.13
C ILE A 18 -14.04 2.55 2.76
N SER A 19 -14.71 3.69 2.97
CA SER A 19 -14.13 5.01 2.69
C SER A 19 -12.94 5.36 3.59
N SER A 20 -12.78 4.69 4.74
CA SER A 20 -11.59 4.83 5.58
C SER A 20 -10.31 4.27 4.96
N LEU A 21 -10.43 3.45 3.90
CA LEU A 21 -9.30 2.83 3.20
C LEU A 21 -9.13 3.48 1.82
N ALA A 22 -7.94 4.04 1.58
CA ALA A 22 -7.56 4.52 0.25
C ALA A 22 -7.64 3.38 -0.78
N GLU A 23 -8.00 3.71 -2.02
CA GLU A 23 -8.22 2.70 -3.06
C GLU A 23 -7.01 1.79 -3.31
N ALA A 24 -5.81 2.37 -3.39
CA ALA A 24 -4.56 1.61 -3.53
C ALA A 24 -4.34 0.63 -2.36
N THR A 25 -4.77 1.01 -1.15
CA THR A 25 -4.69 0.16 0.04
C THR A 25 -5.65 -1.03 -0.08
N ARG A 26 -6.87 -0.82 -0.61
CA ARG A 26 -7.84 -1.91 -0.84
C ARG A 26 -7.27 -2.96 -1.80
N THR A 27 -6.68 -2.52 -2.92
CA THR A 27 -6.04 -3.41 -3.89
C THR A 27 -4.89 -4.20 -3.26
N SER A 28 -4.04 -3.52 -2.48
CA SER A 28 -2.88 -4.15 -1.82
C SER A 28 -3.31 -5.17 -0.76
N TYR A 29 -4.39 -4.88 -0.01
CA TYR A 29 -4.93 -5.78 1.01
C TYR A 29 -5.56 -7.03 0.42
N GLY A 30 -6.13 -6.94 -0.78
CA GLY A 30 -6.67 -8.10 -1.51
C GLY A 30 -5.63 -9.22 -1.69
N ALA A 31 -4.36 -8.87 -1.92
CA ALA A 31 -3.29 -9.87 -2.02
C ALA A 31 -3.08 -10.64 -0.71
N GLY A 32 -3.19 -9.96 0.45
CA GLY A 32 -3.08 -10.62 1.75
C GLY A 32 -4.22 -11.60 2.02
N LEU A 33 -5.44 -11.23 1.66
CA LEU A 33 -6.61 -12.09 1.80
C LEU A 33 -6.53 -13.30 0.87
N LEU A 34 -6.12 -13.09 -0.38
CA LEU A 34 -5.93 -14.19 -1.32
C LEU A 34 -4.93 -15.22 -0.77
N ARG A 35 -3.74 -14.78 -0.35
CA ARG A 35 -2.71 -15.69 0.19
C ARG A 35 -3.15 -16.40 1.46
N PHE A 36 -3.90 -15.72 2.32
CA PHE A 36 -4.42 -16.33 3.54
C PHE A 36 -5.46 -17.40 3.23
N THR A 37 -6.41 -17.12 2.33
CA THR A 37 -7.42 -18.09 1.89
C THR A 37 -6.78 -19.31 1.24
N GLU A 38 -5.82 -19.13 0.31
CA GLU A 38 -5.06 -20.22 -0.32
C GLU A 38 -4.29 -21.08 0.70
N TYR A 39 -3.70 -20.44 1.71
CA TYR A 39 -3.06 -21.16 2.83
C TYR A 39 -4.09 -21.97 3.63
N CYS A 40 -5.22 -21.36 3.99
CA CYS A 40 -6.30 -22.04 4.71
C CYS A 40 -6.92 -23.19 3.91
N ASP A 41 -7.03 -23.07 2.58
CA ASP A 41 -7.51 -24.15 1.73
C ASP A 41 -6.55 -25.35 1.77
N ARG A 42 -5.24 -25.10 1.69
CA ARG A 42 -4.21 -26.15 1.77
C ARG A 42 -4.16 -26.84 3.13
N GLU A 43 -4.36 -26.09 4.21
CA GLU A 43 -4.42 -26.62 5.59
C GLU A 43 -5.81 -27.15 5.98
N GLU A 44 -6.75 -27.25 5.02
CA GLU A 44 -8.12 -27.74 5.23
C GLU A 44 -8.88 -27.00 6.35
N VAL A 45 -8.58 -25.71 6.52
CA VAL A 45 -9.26 -24.84 7.49
C VAL A 45 -10.59 -24.40 6.90
N SER A 46 -11.68 -24.96 7.41
CA SER A 46 -13.05 -24.55 7.09
C SER A 46 -13.23 -23.03 7.13
N GLU A 47 -13.98 -22.45 6.18
CA GLU A 47 -14.22 -21.00 6.08
C GLU A 47 -14.73 -20.37 7.40
N LEU A 48 -15.61 -21.08 8.12
CA LEU A 48 -16.15 -20.65 9.41
C LEU A 48 -15.08 -20.46 10.50
N ARG A 49 -13.90 -21.07 10.35
CA ARG A 49 -12.76 -20.95 11.27
C ARG A 49 -11.72 -19.92 10.82
N ARG A 50 -11.90 -19.29 9.65
CA ARG A 50 -10.98 -18.28 9.12
C ARG A 50 -11.23 -16.89 9.72
N MET A 51 -12.40 -16.66 10.31
CA MET A 51 -12.75 -15.42 10.99
C MET A 51 -13.68 -15.67 12.20
N PRO A 52 -13.27 -15.32 13.43
CA PRO A 52 -11.97 -14.76 13.78
C PRO A 52 -10.84 -15.79 13.60
N ALA A 53 -9.77 -15.39 12.89
CA ALA A 53 -8.57 -16.20 12.77
C ALA A 53 -7.86 -16.27 14.12
N SER A 54 -7.56 -17.48 14.59
CA SER A 54 -6.85 -17.68 15.87
C SER A 54 -5.39 -17.23 15.79
N SER A 55 -4.78 -16.92 16.94
CA SER A 55 -3.34 -16.62 17.02
C SER A 55 -2.48 -17.72 16.39
N PHE A 56 -2.88 -18.99 16.56
CA PHE A 56 -2.18 -20.14 16.00
C PHE A 56 -2.30 -20.19 14.47
N LEU A 57 -3.51 -19.98 13.92
CA LEU A 57 -3.73 -19.97 12.47
C LEU A 57 -2.92 -18.85 11.79
N LEU A 58 -2.95 -17.64 12.37
CA LEU A 58 -2.17 -16.50 11.88
C LEU A 58 -0.66 -16.76 11.96
N SER A 59 -0.21 -17.43 13.02
CA SER A 59 1.20 -17.80 13.19
C SER A 59 1.64 -18.84 12.16
N GLY A 60 0.81 -19.85 11.89
CA GLY A 60 1.07 -20.83 10.83
C GLY A 60 1.18 -20.17 9.46
N PHE A 61 0.27 -19.26 9.15
CA PHE A 61 0.33 -18.46 7.92
C PHE A 61 1.65 -17.67 7.82
N VAL A 62 2.09 -17.01 8.90
CA VAL A 62 3.37 -16.28 8.89
C VAL A 62 4.57 -17.23 8.74
N ALA A 63 4.53 -18.38 9.41
CA ALA A 63 5.61 -19.37 9.38
C ALA A 63 5.81 -19.95 7.97
N GLU A 64 4.73 -20.25 7.26
CA GLU A 64 4.73 -20.76 5.88
C GLU A 64 5.58 -19.89 4.92
N PHE A 65 5.52 -18.56 5.10
CA PHE A 65 6.19 -17.61 4.20
C PHE A 65 7.50 -17.04 4.76
N SER A 66 7.93 -17.50 5.94
CA SER A 66 9.03 -16.91 6.71
C SER A 66 10.39 -16.87 6.00
N ALA A 67 10.68 -17.85 5.14
CA ALA A 67 11.96 -17.97 4.43
C ALA A 67 11.86 -17.72 2.91
N THR A 68 10.65 -17.55 2.38
CA THR A 68 10.39 -17.43 0.94
C THR A 68 10.06 -16.01 0.53
N VAL A 69 9.55 -15.21 1.47
CA VAL A 69 8.99 -13.89 1.21
C VAL A 69 9.62 -12.86 2.14
N SER A 70 9.66 -11.59 1.69
CA SER A 70 10.15 -10.49 2.51
C SER A 70 9.27 -10.26 3.75
N GLY A 71 9.88 -9.91 4.88
CA GLY A 71 9.13 -9.53 6.08
C GLY A 71 8.16 -8.36 5.87
N SER A 72 8.46 -7.42 4.97
CA SER A 72 7.55 -6.31 4.64
C SER A 72 6.31 -6.80 3.90
N THR A 73 6.46 -7.78 3.00
CA THR A 73 5.33 -8.42 2.31
C THR A 73 4.44 -9.17 3.30
N ILE A 74 5.01 -9.97 4.22
CA ILE A 74 4.24 -10.68 5.26
C ILE A 74 3.46 -9.69 6.12
N ASN A 75 4.10 -8.58 6.53
CA ASN A 75 3.44 -7.53 7.29
C ASN A 75 2.29 -6.88 6.50
N SER A 76 2.47 -6.63 5.21
CA SER A 76 1.42 -6.09 4.34
C SER A 76 0.23 -7.06 4.24
N TRP A 77 0.48 -8.37 4.10
CA TRP A 77 -0.58 -9.37 4.09
C TRP A 77 -1.32 -9.44 5.42
N MET A 78 -0.61 -9.46 6.55
CA MET A 78 -1.21 -9.42 7.88
C MET A 78 -2.08 -8.16 8.10
N SER A 79 -1.69 -7.01 7.56
CA SER A 79 -2.52 -5.80 7.58
C SER A 79 -3.81 -5.96 6.77
N GLY A 80 -3.76 -6.64 5.61
CA GLY A 80 -4.95 -6.97 4.84
C GLY A 80 -5.91 -7.90 5.58
N ILE A 81 -5.38 -8.95 6.22
CA ILE A 81 -6.17 -9.88 7.05
C ILE A 81 -6.77 -9.13 8.25
N ARG A 82 -6.01 -8.26 8.92
CA ARG A 82 -6.52 -7.41 10.00
C ARG A 82 -7.65 -6.50 9.53
N ALA A 83 -7.47 -5.82 8.40
CA ALA A 83 -8.48 -4.94 7.85
C ALA A 83 -9.78 -5.70 7.57
N TRP A 84 -9.71 -6.92 7.03
CA TRP A 84 -10.87 -7.77 6.84
C TRP A 84 -11.59 -8.11 8.15
N HIS A 85 -10.86 -8.41 9.23
CA HIS A 85 -11.47 -8.63 10.55
C HIS A 85 -12.16 -7.37 11.07
N VAL A 86 -11.50 -6.21 10.97
CA VAL A 86 -12.06 -4.91 11.41
C VAL A 86 -13.32 -4.56 10.62
N LEU A 87 -13.30 -4.72 9.30
CA LEU A 87 -14.45 -4.44 8.42
C LEU A 87 -15.66 -5.32 8.75
N ASN A 88 -15.43 -6.55 9.20
CA ASN A 88 -16.48 -7.48 9.59
C ASN A 88 -16.80 -7.46 11.09
N ASN A 89 -16.25 -6.49 11.83
CA ASN A 89 -16.40 -6.37 13.29
C ASN A 89 -16.07 -7.68 14.03
N SER A 90 -15.04 -8.39 13.58
CA SER A 90 -14.59 -9.66 14.12
C SER A 90 -13.35 -9.47 15.01
N PRO A 91 -13.21 -10.26 16.10
CA PRO A 91 -12.01 -10.21 16.95
C PRO A 91 -10.72 -10.39 16.15
N TRP A 92 -9.73 -9.54 16.43
CA TRP A 92 -8.40 -9.64 15.84
C TRP A 92 -7.39 -10.20 16.84
N HIS A 93 -6.89 -11.41 16.57
CA HIS A 93 -5.91 -12.08 17.43
C HIS A 93 -4.45 -11.91 17.00
N GLY A 94 -4.16 -11.24 15.87
CA GLY A 94 -2.78 -11.05 15.43
C GLY A 94 -1.96 -10.04 16.23
N GLY A 95 -2.52 -9.47 17.31
CA GLY A 95 -1.80 -8.67 18.30
C GLY A 95 -1.22 -9.50 19.46
N ASP A 96 -1.46 -10.81 19.46
CA ASP A 96 -0.93 -11.75 20.44
C ASP A 96 0.62 -11.77 20.45
N GLU A 97 1.22 -11.94 21.63
CA GLU A 97 2.68 -12.01 21.78
C GLU A 97 3.27 -13.19 20.98
N PHE A 98 2.56 -14.32 20.93
CA PHE A 98 2.98 -15.49 20.14
C PHE A 98 3.11 -15.15 18.65
N VAL A 99 2.10 -14.49 18.09
CA VAL A 99 2.12 -14.03 16.68
C VAL A 99 3.28 -13.04 16.46
N SER A 100 3.51 -12.16 17.44
CA SER A 100 4.59 -11.17 17.38
C SER A 100 5.97 -11.85 17.37
N GLN A 101 6.18 -12.90 18.16
CA GLN A 101 7.43 -13.67 18.16
C GLN A 101 7.63 -14.44 16.86
N VAL A 102 6.59 -15.07 16.31
CA VAL A 102 6.67 -15.76 15.02
C VAL A 102 7.00 -14.79 13.88
N LYS A 103 6.39 -13.60 13.87
CA LYS A 103 6.73 -12.53 12.92
C LYS A 103 8.18 -12.08 13.04
N LYS A 104 8.70 -11.89 14.26
CA LYS A 104 10.12 -11.57 14.49
C LYS A 104 11.03 -12.66 13.95
N GLY A 105 10.68 -13.94 14.16
CA GLY A 105 11.38 -15.08 13.58
C GLY A 105 11.38 -15.03 12.06
N ALA A 106 10.21 -14.84 11.44
CA ALA A 106 10.06 -14.73 9.99
C ALA A 106 10.90 -13.58 9.38
N MET A 107 10.99 -12.44 10.05
CA MET A 107 11.84 -11.34 9.61
C MET A 107 13.34 -11.67 9.63
N LYS A 108 13.78 -12.52 10.58
CA LYS A 108 15.17 -12.99 10.65
C LYS A 108 15.47 -14.04 9.57
N LEU A 109 14.48 -14.88 9.26
CA LEU A 109 14.57 -15.93 8.23
C LEU A 109 14.37 -15.41 6.80
N SER A 110 13.87 -14.17 6.65
CA SER A 110 13.62 -13.57 5.34
C SER A 110 14.87 -13.65 4.45
N PRO A 111 14.71 -14.05 3.17
CA PRO A 111 15.84 -14.33 2.31
C PRO A 111 16.68 -13.06 2.09
N PRO A 112 18.03 -13.13 2.09
CA PRO A 112 18.87 -11.96 1.90
C PRO A 112 18.56 -11.18 0.62
N SER A 113 18.17 -11.90 -0.45
CA SER A 113 17.73 -11.33 -1.74
C SER A 113 16.49 -10.43 -1.64
N SER A 114 15.70 -10.55 -0.56
CA SER A 114 14.54 -9.68 -0.32
C SER A 114 14.90 -8.29 0.17
N LYS A 115 16.14 -8.09 0.66
CA LYS A 115 16.62 -6.79 1.13
C LYS A 115 17.31 -6.07 -0.02
N ARG A 116 16.72 -4.96 -0.45
CA ARG A 116 17.38 -4.05 -1.39
C ARG A 116 18.32 -3.12 -0.61
N PRO A 117 19.53 -2.84 -1.12
CA PRO A 117 20.35 -1.81 -0.52
C PRO A 117 19.60 -0.47 -0.53
N PRO A 118 19.86 0.42 0.43
CA PRO A 118 19.37 1.79 0.39
C PRO A 118 19.69 2.42 -0.98
N ARG A 119 18.73 3.13 -1.56
CA ARG A 119 18.99 3.91 -2.79
C ARG A 119 19.85 5.11 -2.43
N ASN A 120 20.88 5.38 -3.23
CA ASN A 120 21.66 6.60 -3.10
C ASN A 120 20.75 7.82 -3.29
N PRO A 121 20.99 8.92 -2.55
CA PRO A 121 20.25 10.15 -2.74
C PRO A 121 20.48 10.71 -4.15
N VAL A 122 19.49 11.45 -4.65
CA VAL A 122 19.73 12.35 -5.79
C VAL A 122 20.66 13.46 -5.29
N THR A 123 21.70 13.79 -6.04
CA THR A 123 22.71 14.79 -5.67
C THR A 123 22.68 15.95 -6.66
N LEU A 124 23.40 17.03 -6.33
CA LEU A 124 23.51 18.18 -7.22
C LEU A 124 24.18 17.79 -8.56
N GLU A 125 25.13 16.86 -8.54
CA GLU A 125 25.78 16.34 -9.74
C GLU A 125 24.78 15.64 -10.66
N HIS A 126 23.82 14.88 -10.09
CA HIS A 126 22.73 14.29 -10.86
C HIS A 126 21.84 15.38 -11.50
N MET A 127 21.54 16.46 -10.78
CA MET A 127 20.77 17.59 -11.31
C MET A 127 21.51 18.31 -12.45
N ILE A 128 22.81 18.56 -12.28
CA ILE A 128 23.66 19.18 -13.31
C ILE A 128 23.75 18.28 -14.55
N ALA A 129 23.91 16.96 -14.36
CA ALA A 129 23.94 16.00 -15.47
C ALA A 129 22.62 15.99 -16.24
N LEU A 130 21.48 15.97 -15.53
CA LEU A 130 20.15 16.06 -16.14
C LEU A 130 20.00 17.36 -16.94
N GLN A 131 20.33 18.50 -16.35
CA GLN A 131 20.26 19.82 -17.00
C GLN A 131 21.02 19.87 -18.32
N ARG A 132 22.21 19.26 -18.38
CA ARG A 132 23.05 19.23 -19.58
C ARG A 132 22.48 18.36 -20.71
N SER A 133 21.62 17.41 -20.38
CA SER A 133 20.99 16.49 -21.34
C SER A 133 19.64 16.97 -21.88
N ILE A 134 19.10 18.07 -21.35
CA ILE A 134 17.78 18.60 -21.72
C ILE A 134 17.87 19.36 -23.05
N ASP A 135 16.97 19.02 -23.99
CA ASP A 135 16.74 19.84 -25.18
C ASP A 135 15.83 21.04 -24.82
N PRO A 136 16.33 22.28 -24.90
CA PRO A 136 15.52 23.46 -24.57
C PRO A 136 14.36 23.70 -25.54
N LEU A 137 14.35 23.06 -26.71
CA LEU A 137 13.25 23.13 -27.68
C LEU A 137 12.17 22.07 -27.43
N SER A 138 12.46 21.06 -26.61
CA SER A 138 11.50 20.02 -26.22
C SER A 138 10.68 20.47 -25.02
N SER A 139 9.38 20.69 -25.23
CA SER A 139 8.46 21.00 -24.12
C SER A 139 8.40 19.88 -23.07
N PHE A 140 8.64 18.63 -23.48
CA PHE A 140 8.70 17.50 -22.57
C PHE A 140 9.93 17.57 -21.66
N ASP A 141 11.11 17.82 -22.24
CA ASP A 141 12.36 17.90 -21.48
C ASP A 141 12.34 19.05 -20.48
N ILE A 142 11.77 20.19 -20.87
CA ILE A 142 11.55 21.33 -19.97
C ILE A 142 10.60 20.97 -18.82
N ALA A 143 9.52 20.23 -19.08
CA ALA A 143 8.61 19.76 -18.03
C ALA A 143 9.32 18.77 -17.07
N VAL A 144 10.14 17.86 -17.60
CA VAL A 144 10.98 16.95 -16.80
C VAL A 144 11.95 17.73 -15.92
N TRP A 145 12.60 18.77 -16.45
CA TRP A 145 13.50 19.63 -15.69
C TRP A 145 12.79 20.34 -14.54
N ALA A 146 11.64 20.95 -14.83
CA ALA A 146 10.86 21.67 -13.83
C ALA A 146 10.41 20.73 -12.71
N LEU A 147 9.89 19.54 -13.06
CA LEU A 147 9.46 18.54 -12.10
C LEU A 147 10.63 18.01 -11.26
N ALA A 148 11.76 17.70 -11.87
CA ALA A 148 12.96 17.26 -11.14
C ALA A 148 13.47 18.34 -10.17
N SER A 149 13.46 19.60 -10.61
CA SER A 149 13.87 20.74 -9.78
C SER A 149 12.94 20.93 -8.58
N LEU A 150 11.62 20.87 -8.78
CA LEU A 150 10.64 20.94 -7.70
C LEU A 150 10.78 19.77 -6.72
N ALA A 151 10.96 18.55 -7.23
CA ALA A 151 11.16 17.37 -6.39
C ALA A 151 12.43 17.49 -5.53
N PHE A 152 13.54 17.93 -6.14
CA PHE A 152 14.84 18.02 -5.48
C PHE A 152 14.87 19.13 -4.43
N TRP A 153 14.45 20.35 -4.79
CA TRP A 153 14.53 21.52 -3.90
C TRP A 153 13.35 21.63 -2.93
N GLY A 154 12.17 21.16 -3.34
CA GLY A 154 10.98 21.13 -2.49
C GLY A 154 10.87 19.89 -1.62
N CYS A 155 11.79 18.93 -1.77
CA CYS A 155 11.72 17.61 -1.12
C CYS A 155 10.38 16.89 -1.36
N CYS A 156 9.73 17.17 -2.49
CA CYS A 156 8.42 16.63 -2.83
C CYS A 156 8.54 15.20 -3.36
N ARG A 157 7.52 14.36 -3.14
CA ARG A 157 7.47 13.05 -3.80
C ARG A 157 7.05 13.22 -5.25
N LEU A 158 7.59 12.40 -6.15
CA LEU A 158 7.16 12.41 -7.56
C LEU A 158 5.66 12.14 -7.71
N GLY A 159 5.06 11.31 -6.84
CA GLY A 159 3.61 11.06 -6.85
C GLY A 159 2.74 12.24 -6.39
N GLU A 160 3.34 13.29 -5.84
CA GLU A 160 2.66 14.56 -5.51
C GLU A 160 2.73 15.55 -6.69
N LEU A 161 3.76 15.44 -7.54
CA LEU A 161 4.01 16.36 -8.65
C LEU A 161 3.56 15.83 -10.01
N ALA A 162 3.55 14.50 -10.19
CA ALA A 162 3.25 13.84 -11.45
C ALA A 162 1.86 13.19 -11.43
N VAL A 163 1.19 13.27 -12.57
CA VAL A 163 -0.05 12.53 -12.81
C VAL A 163 0.26 11.04 -12.94
N LYS A 164 -0.53 10.17 -12.29
CA LYS A 164 -0.30 8.71 -12.28
C LYS A 164 -0.46 8.05 -13.65
N SER A 165 -1.34 8.61 -14.49
CA SER A 165 -1.68 8.15 -15.84
C SER A 165 -2.39 9.26 -16.61
N GLU A 166 -2.41 9.17 -17.94
CA GLU A 166 -3.12 10.13 -18.81
C GLU A 166 -4.59 10.30 -18.40
N ASN A 167 -5.27 9.21 -18.05
CA ASN A 167 -6.68 9.19 -17.62
C ASN A 167 -6.93 9.78 -16.22
N SER A 168 -5.88 10.09 -15.46
CA SER A 168 -5.99 10.69 -14.12
C SER A 168 -5.67 12.18 -14.11
N PHE A 169 -5.56 12.80 -15.28
CA PHE A 169 -5.38 14.24 -15.41
C PHE A 169 -6.65 14.97 -14.96
N ASP A 170 -6.48 15.84 -13.97
CA ASP A 170 -7.49 16.77 -13.50
C ASP A 170 -7.04 18.20 -13.80
N PRO A 171 -7.69 18.95 -14.70
CA PRO A 171 -7.30 20.31 -15.08
C PRO A 171 -7.37 21.33 -13.94
N ILE A 172 -8.05 21.00 -12.82
CA ILE A 172 -8.10 21.86 -11.64
C ILE A 172 -6.77 21.80 -10.88
N TYR A 173 -6.18 20.61 -10.76
CA TYR A 173 -5.01 20.36 -9.92
C TYR A 173 -3.71 20.19 -10.71
N ASN A 174 -3.79 19.86 -11.99
CA ASN A 174 -2.63 19.52 -12.82
C ASN A 174 -2.39 20.59 -13.87
N ALA A 175 -1.14 21.04 -13.98
CA ALA A 175 -0.75 22.02 -14.96
C ALA A 175 -0.75 21.41 -16.38
N ASP A 176 -1.38 22.11 -17.32
CA ASP A 176 -1.32 21.83 -18.76
C ASP A 176 -0.87 23.09 -19.50
N ARG A 177 -0.19 22.89 -20.65
CA ARG A 177 0.30 23.96 -21.51
C ARG A 177 -0.81 24.87 -22.04
N PHE A 178 -2.05 24.37 -22.12
CA PHE A 178 -3.19 25.12 -22.65
C PHE A 178 -4.14 25.66 -21.57
N VAL A 179 -3.97 25.27 -20.32
CA VAL A 179 -4.85 25.70 -19.23
C VAL A 179 -4.05 26.54 -18.24
N PRO A 180 -4.22 27.88 -18.22
CA PRO A 180 -3.58 28.71 -17.20
C PRO A 180 -4.10 28.30 -15.80
N PRO A 181 -3.24 28.28 -14.77
CA PRO A 181 -3.66 27.89 -13.43
C PRO A 181 -4.78 28.82 -12.96
N GLN A 182 -5.96 28.26 -12.70
CA GLN A 182 -7.05 29.01 -12.10
C GLN A 182 -6.68 29.31 -10.66
N ARG A 183 -6.35 30.57 -10.36
CA ARG A 183 -6.18 31.04 -8.98
C ARG A 183 -7.51 30.92 -8.27
N THR A 184 -7.72 29.86 -7.49
CA THR A 184 -8.74 29.86 -6.45
C THR A 184 -8.25 30.79 -5.33
N ALA A 185 -8.96 31.90 -5.16
CA ALA A 185 -8.79 32.82 -4.04
C ALA A 185 -9.25 32.21 -2.71
#